data_AF-A0AAD7DBV2-F1
#
_entry.id   AF-A0AAD7DBV2-F1
#
_cell.length_a   1.000
_cell.length_b   1.000
_cell.length_c   1.000
_cell.angle_alpha   90.00
_cell.angle_beta   90.00
_cell.angle_gamma   90.00
#
_symmetry.space_group_name_H-M   'P 1'
#
loop_
_entity.id
_entity.type
_entity.pdbx_description
1 polymer ?
#
loop_
_entity_poly.entity_id
_entity_poly.type
_entity_poly.pdbx_seq_one_letter_code
_entity_poly.pdbx_strand_id
1 'polypeptide(L)' 'VTTTFIPPNLPSAPQHPDIIDSYLAKEMALGRISPPFDLKHLEATIGPFRCSPV' A
#
# COMPACT_ATOMS: atom_id res chain seq x y z
N VAL A 1 6.97 19.98 10.46
CA VAL A 1 6.68 18.53 10.44
C VAL A 1 5.72 18.29 9.29
N THR A 2 6.14 17.58 8.24
CA THR A 2 5.26 17.21 7.12
C THR A 2 4.54 15.93 7.53
N THR A 3 3.21 15.96 7.62
CA THR A 3 2.42 14.79 8.05
C THR A 3 1.78 14.13 6.83
N THR A 4 2.02 12.84 6.64
CA THR A 4 1.33 12.04 5.62
C THR A 4 -0.08 11.72 6.13
N PHE A 5 -1.11 12.11 5.39
CA PHE A 5 -2.48 11.67 5.67
C PHE A 5 -2.76 10.36 4.92
N ILE A 6 -3.15 9.32 5.66
CA ILE A 6 -3.53 8.03 5.11
C ILE A 6 -5.01 7.83 5.44
N PRO A 7 -5.91 7.85 4.43
CA PRO A 7 -7.31 7.59 4.68
C PRO A 7 -7.52 6.15 5.14
N PRO A 8 -8.54 5.89 5.98
CA PRO A 8 -8.92 4.52 6.29
C PRO A 8 -9.39 3.81 5.02
N ASN A 9 -9.27 2.47 5.02
CA ASN A 9 -9.80 1.66 3.93
C ASN A 9 -11.31 1.87 3.76
N LEU A 10 -11.78 1.73 2.52
CA LEU A 10 -13.21 1.71 2.23
C LEU A 10 -13.89 0.51 2.91
N PRO A 11 -15.20 0.59 3.23
CA PRO A 11 -15.94 -0.51 3.86
C PRO A 11 -15.93 -1.82 3.07
N SER A 12 -15.70 -1.77 1.75
CA SER A 12 -15.59 -2.96 0.90
C SER A 12 -14.33 -3.78 1.16
N ALA A 13 -13.25 -3.17 1.67
CA ALA A 13 -12.00 -3.87 1.93
C ALA A 13 -12.14 -4.99 2.96
N PRO A 14 -12.74 -4.77 4.15
CA PRO A 14 -12.98 -5.88 5.09
C PRO A 14 -14.10 -6.83 4.64
N GLN A 15 -14.95 -6.45 3.69
CA GLN A 15 -16.03 -7.31 3.18
C GLN A 15 -15.52 -8.38 2.21
N HIS A 16 -14.45 -8.09 1.47
CA HIS A 16 -13.89 -8.98 0.45
C HIS A 16 -12.35 -9.07 0.56
N PRO A 17 -11.82 -9.59 1.70
CA PRO A 17 -10.37 -9.69 1.91
C PRO A 17 -9.69 -10.62 0.90
N ASP A 18 -10.41 -11.64 0.45
CA ASP A 18 -9.95 -12.65 -0.52
C ASP A 18 -9.55 -12.05 -1.87
N ILE A 19 -10.24 -10.99 -2.31
CA ILE A 19 -9.93 -10.29 -3.56
C ILE A 19 -8.55 -9.63 -3.47
N ILE A 20 -8.27 -8.97 -2.33
CA ILE A 20 -6.99 -8.29 -2.09
C ILE A 20 -5.87 -9.32 -2.00
N ASP A 21 -6.07 -10.39 -1.23
CA ASP A 21 -5.07 -11.44 -1.06
C ASP A 21 -4.74 -12.16 -2.37
N SER A 22 -5.77 -12.48 -3.17
CA SER A 22 -5.62 -13.09 -4.49
C SER A 22 -4.84 -12.20 -5.46
N TYR A 23 -5.14 -10.90 -5.46
CA TYR A 23 -4.39 -9.92 -6.25
C TYR A 23 -2.92 -9.85 -5.83
N LEU A 24 -2.65 -9.73 -4.53
CA LEU A 24 -1.28 -9.67 -4.00
C LEU A 24 -0.50 -10.95 -4.33
N ALA A 25 -1.10 -12.12 -4.15
CA ALA A 25 -0.47 -13.41 -4.47
C ALA A 25 -0.08 -13.50 -5.95
N LYS A 26 -0.96 -13.04 -6.85
CA LYS A 26 -0.69 -13.00 -8.29
C LYS A 26 0.47 -12.07 -8.63
N GLU A 27 0.48 -10.86 -8.09
CA GLU A 27 1.55 -9.89 -8.38
C GLU A 27 2.91 -10.34 -7.82
N MET A 28 2.93 -11.02 -6.66
CA MET A 28 4.13 -11.65 -6.11
C MET A 28 4.62 -12.82 -6.98
N ALA A 29 3.72 -13.67 -7.46
CA ALA A 29 4.07 -14.78 -8.36
C ALA A 29 4.67 -14.30 -9.69
N LEU A 30 4.27 -13.10 -10.14
CA LEU A 30 4.84 -12.44 -11.32
C LEU A 30 6.14 -11.66 -11.02
N GLY A 31 6.58 -11.61 -9.77
CA GLY A 31 7.78 -10.88 -9.34
C GLY A 31 7.65 -9.36 -9.45
N ARG A 32 6.42 -8.82 -9.52
CA ARG A 32 6.16 -7.38 -9.68
C ARG A 32 6.16 -6.62 -8.36
N ILE A 33 5.78 -7.31 -7.28
CA ILE A 33 5.82 -6.77 -5.92
C ILE A 33 6.52 -7.77 -5.01
N SER A 34 7.14 -7.27 -3.94
CA SER A 34 7.81 -8.12 -2.94
C SER A 34 7.60 -7.55 -1.52
N PRO A 35 7.45 -8.42 -0.51
CA PRO A 35 7.38 -8.01 0.89
C PRO A 35 8.77 -7.59 1.42
N PRO A 36 8.84 -6.84 2.54
CA PRO A 36 7.74 -6.43 3.42
C PRO A 36 7.00 -5.16 2.96
N PHE A 37 5.67 -5.17 3.12
CA PHE A 37 4.80 -4.01 2.86
C PHE A 37 4.65 -3.14 4.12
N ASP A 38 5.75 -2.57 4.61
CA ASP A 38 5.77 -1.69 5.78
C ASP A 38 5.94 -0.22 5.38
N LEU A 39 5.16 0.65 6.01
CA LEU A 39 5.16 2.08 5.71
C LEU A 39 6.53 2.74 5.98
N LYS A 40 7.20 2.39 7.08
CA LYS A 40 8.52 2.96 7.39
C LYS A 40 9.55 2.52 6.38
N HIS A 41 9.46 1.27 5.92
CA HIS A 41 10.35 0.74 4.89
C HIS A 41 10.15 1.47 3.55
N LEU A 42 8.89 1.70 3.16
CA LEU A 42 8.57 2.48 1.97
C LEU A 42 9.07 3.92 2.07
N GLU A 43 8.76 4.62 3.17
CA GLU A 43 9.21 6.01 3.39
C GLU A 43 10.74 6.13 3.46
N ALA A 44 11.44 5.13 4.01
CA ALA A 44 12.90 5.08 3.98
C ALA A 44 13.46 4.95 2.55
N THR A 45 12.69 4.31 1.65
CA THR A 45 13.10 4.07 0.26
C THR A 45 12.80 5.26 -0.65
N ILE A 46 11.61 5.86 -0.54
CA ILE A 46 11.14 6.92 -1.47
C ILE A 46 11.09 8.31 -0.84
N GLY A 47 11.32 8.43 0.47
CA GLY A 47 11.04 9.63 1.25
C GLY A 47 9.56 9.75 1.64
N PRO A 48 9.16 10.90 2.21
CA PRO A 48 7.75 11.15 2.55
C PRO A 48 6.86 11.04 1.31
N PHE A 49 5.67 10.44 1.46
CA PHE A 49 4.71 10.36 0.38
C PHE A 49 4.34 11.76 -0.12
N ARG A 50 4.45 11.98 -1.44
CA ARG A 50 4.14 13.26 -2.09
C ARG A 50 2.91 13.10 -2.96
N CYS A 51 1.82 13.75 -2.59
CA CYS A 51 0.70 13.97 -3.51
C CYS A 51 1.03 15.13 -4.44
N SER A 52 0.49 15.11 -5.66
CA SER A 52 0.46 16.33 -6.49
C SER A 52 -0.26 17.43 -5.71
N PRO A 53 0.24 18.68 -5.74
CA PRO A 53 -0.53 19.81 -5.21
C PRO A 53 -1.89 19.86 -5.92
N VAL A 54 -2.92 20.16 -5.14
CA VAL A 54 -4.29 20.40 -5.59
C VAL A 54 -4.46 21.80 -6.15
#